data_AF-A0A2C6CTR3-F1
#
_entry.id   AF-A0A2C6CTR3-F1
#
_cell.length_a   1.000
_cell.length_b   1.000
_cell.length_c   1.000
_cell.angle_alpha   90.00
_cell.angle_beta   90.00
_cell.angle_gamma   90.00
#
_symmetry.space_group_name_H-M   'P 1'
#
loop_
_entity.id
_entity.type
_entity.pdbx_description
1 polymer ?
#
loop_
_entity_poly.entity_id
_entity_poly.type
_entity_poly.pdbx_seq_one_letter_code
_entity_poly.pdbx_strand_id
1 'polypeptide(L)'
;MMKEENYDNLRRALDQLPDYTPPNLSWDRIDDGLNGEEARTNKPARPDSESDGVAKNLPSYSPPSTVWNQLNGELDRQRAKRNKLKLVYRWSARAAAAIVIFVAGYTFATFDQGPDVTYAYSEEEPSATLVNNDWNQEEESFQRVMDQLSAIDEPELNALRLELEELTQAKKEVEEMLRAYGNDRKVIHQLVEIENERSRVYRRAIAVI
;
A
#
# COMPACT_ATOMS: atom_id res chain seq x y z
N MET A 1 -2.29 -5.34 -27.17
CA MET A 1 -0.94 -5.69 -27.67
C MET A 1 0.05 -4.73 -27.00
N MET A 2 0.81 -5.19 -26.00
CA MET A 2 1.83 -4.33 -25.39
C MET A 2 3.06 -4.33 -26.29
N LYS A 3 3.46 -3.14 -26.73
CA LYS A 3 4.66 -2.94 -27.55
C LYS A 3 5.83 -2.82 -26.57
N GLU A 4 6.77 -3.76 -26.63
CA GLU A 4 7.96 -3.74 -25.78
C GLU A 4 8.88 -2.59 -26.24
N GLU A 5 9.00 -1.56 -25.40
CA GLU A 5 9.70 -0.32 -25.75
C GLU A 5 11.21 -0.49 -25.93
N ASN A 6 11.79 -1.58 -25.40
CA ASN A 6 13.23 -1.82 -25.39
C ASN A 6 13.70 -2.94 -26.32
N TYR A 7 12.83 -3.42 -27.20
CA TYR A 7 13.12 -4.54 -28.11
C TYR A 7 14.42 -4.32 -28.90
N ASP A 8 14.61 -3.13 -29.47
CA ASP A 8 15.77 -2.79 -30.29
C ASP A 8 17.08 -2.74 -29.49
N ASN A 9 17.01 -2.29 -28.23
CA ASN A 9 18.18 -2.25 -27.35
C ASN A 9 18.59 -3.65 -26.90
N LEU A 10 17.62 -4.51 -26.57
CA LEU A 10 17.86 -5.90 -26.20
C LEU A 10 18.45 -6.68 -27.39
N ARG A 11 17.91 -6.47 -28.59
CA ARG A 11 18.41 -7.12 -29.80
C ARG A 11 19.85 -6.71 -30.10
N ARG A 12 20.15 -5.41 -30.02
CA ARG A 12 21.51 -4.88 -30.23
C ARG A 12 22.50 -5.40 -29.19
N ALA A 13 22.09 -5.55 -27.94
CA ALA A 13 22.94 -6.12 -26.89
C ALA A 13 23.23 -7.61 -27.11
N LEU A 14 22.24 -8.37 -27.59
CA LEU A 14 22.41 -9.79 -27.94
C LEU A 14 23.37 -9.96 -29.12
N ASP A 15 23.24 -9.13 -30.16
CA ASP A 15 24.08 -9.18 -31.36
C ASP A 15 25.53 -8.73 -31.08
N GLN A 16 25.78 -8.03 -29.96
CA GLN A 16 27.11 -7.60 -29.52
C GLN A 16 27.78 -8.57 -28.54
N LEU A 17 27.09 -9.64 -28.14
CA LEU A 17 27.66 -10.62 -27.22
C LEU A 17 28.75 -11.42 -27.96
N PRO A 18 30.00 -11.44 -27.45
CA PRO A 18 31.02 -12.28 -28.05
C PRO A 18 30.67 -13.75 -27.81
N ASP A 19 30.78 -14.57 -28.85
CA ASP A 19 30.66 -16.01 -28.74
C ASP A 19 31.87 -16.57 -27.98
N TYR A 20 31.74 -16.70 -26.66
CA TYR A 20 32.72 -17.40 -25.84
C TYR A 20 32.42 -18.90 -25.86
N THR A 21 32.82 -19.56 -26.95
CA THR A 21 32.92 -21.02 -26.94
C THR A 21 34.27 -21.39 -26.36
N PRO A 22 34.35 -21.99 -25.16
CA PRO A 22 35.62 -22.48 -24.65
C PRO A 22 36.21 -23.51 -25.64
N PRO A 23 37.54 -23.58 -25.81
CA PRO A 23 38.16 -24.65 -26.57
C PRO A 23 37.62 -26.00 -26.09
N ASN A 24 37.29 -26.90 -27.02
CA ASN A 24 36.82 -28.26 -26.73
C ASN A 24 37.68 -28.98 -25.68
N LEU A 25 38.99 -28.80 -25.76
CA LEU A 25 39.97 -29.36 -24.83
C LEU A 25 39.91 -28.79 -23.40
N SER A 26 39.19 -27.69 -23.17
CA SER A 26 39.03 -27.10 -21.83
C SER A 26 38.22 -28.02 -20.92
N TRP A 27 37.17 -28.63 -21.48
CA TRP A 27 36.33 -29.57 -20.74
C TRP A 27 37.05 -30.90 -20.52
N ASP A 28 37.74 -31.41 -21.55
CA ASP A 28 38.56 -32.62 -21.43
C ASP A 28 39.63 -32.47 -20.34
N ARG A 29 40.29 -31.31 -20.23
CA ARG A 29 41.28 -31.06 -19.16
C ARG A 29 40.67 -30.95 -17.77
N ILE A 30 39.47 -30.41 -17.66
CA ILE A 30 38.75 -30.33 -16.38
C ILE A 30 38.35 -31.75 -15.96
N ASP A 31 37.85 -32.55 -16.91
CA ASP A 31 37.48 -33.94 -16.70
C ASP A 31 38.70 -34.80 -16.34
N ASP A 32 39.82 -34.65 -17.06
CA ASP A 32 41.10 -35.28 -16.74
C ASP A 32 41.66 -34.81 -15.38
N GLY A 33 41.45 -33.55 -15.00
CA GLY A 33 41.89 -33.03 -13.70
C GLY A 33 41.09 -33.58 -12.54
N LEU A 34 39.77 -33.79 -12.74
CA LEU A 34 38.87 -34.35 -11.73
C LEU A 34 39.00 -35.87 -11.63
N ASN A 35 39.10 -36.57 -12.76
CA ASN A 35 39.15 -38.04 -12.84
C ASN A 35 40.58 -38.60 -12.77
N GLY A 36 41.59 -37.80 -13.17
CA GLY A 36 43.00 -38.23 -13.23
C GLY A 36 43.68 -38.31 -11.87
N GLU A 37 43.17 -37.63 -10.84
CA GLU A 37 43.67 -37.77 -9.46
C GLU A 37 43.08 -39.03 -8.79
N GLU A 38 41.83 -39.40 -9.10
CA GLU A 38 41.19 -40.64 -8.66
C GLU A 38 41.78 -41.89 -9.35
N ALA A 39 42.24 -41.77 -10.60
CA ALA A 39 42.83 -42.88 -11.37
C ALA A 39 44.20 -43.37 -10.86
N ARG A 40 44.89 -42.62 -9.97
CA ARG A 40 46.15 -43.07 -9.36
C ARG A 40 45.96 -44.02 -8.18
N THR A 41 44.75 -44.11 -7.64
CA THR A 41 44.41 -45.09 -6.61
C THR A 41 43.51 -46.15 -7.23
N ASN A 42 44.10 -47.26 -7.66
CA ASN A 42 43.39 -48.47 -8.10
C ASN A 42 42.24 -48.82 -7.16
N LYS A 43 41.01 -48.44 -7.52
CA LYS A 43 39.79 -49.00 -6.95
C LYS A 43 38.68 -48.97 -8.00
N PRO A 44 38.08 -50.11 -8.37
CA PRO A 44 37.05 -50.14 -9.39
C PRO A 44 35.80 -49.40 -8.90
N ALA A 45 35.27 -48.53 -9.75
CA ALA A 45 34.07 -47.75 -9.51
C ALA A 45 32.86 -48.66 -9.24
N ARG A 46 32.18 -48.40 -8.12
CA ARG A 46 30.91 -49.00 -7.72
C ARG A 46 29.76 -48.09 -8.20
N PRO A 47 28.62 -48.61 -8.66
CA PRO A 47 27.57 -47.82 -9.33
C PRO A 47 26.64 -47.10 -8.34
N ASP A 48 27.21 -46.43 -7.34
CA ASP A 48 26.52 -45.76 -6.24
C ASP A 48 27.49 -44.81 -5.51
N SER A 49 28.14 -43.90 -6.23
CA SER A 49 29.07 -42.94 -5.60
C SER A 49 28.41 -41.56 -5.50
N GLU A 50 27.70 -41.37 -4.39
CA GLU A 50 27.44 -40.07 -3.79
C GLU A 50 28.75 -39.25 -3.70
N SER A 51 28.61 -37.95 -3.88
CA SER A 51 29.62 -36.88 -3.94
C SER A 51 30.49 -36.68 -2.68
N ASP A 52 30.87 -37.76 -2.01
CA ASP A 52 31.47 -37.78 -0.66
C ASP A 52 32.98 -37.52 -0.63
N GLY A 53 33.66 -37.57 -1.77
CA GLY A 53 35.13 -37.41 -1.86
C GLY A 53 35.58 -35.96 -1.86
N VAL A 54 34.94 -35.12 -2.69
CA VAL A 54 35.33 -33.70 -2.85
C VAL A 54 35.02 -32.88 -1.60
N ALA A 55 33.91 -33.20 -0.92
CA ALA A 55 33.49 -32.54 0.31
C ALA A 55 34.49 -32.66 1.46
N LYS A 56 35.27 -33.76 1.52
CA LYS A 56 36.16 -34.07 2.67
C LYS A 56 37.51 -33.35 2.61
N ASN A 57 37.92 -32.84 1.46
CA ASN A 57 39.21 -32.17 1.26
C ASN A 57 39.10 -30.66 1.04
N LEU A 58 37.90 -30.09 1.11
CA LEU A 58 37.72 -28.64 1.02
C LEU A 58 38.17 -27.99 2.35
N PRO A 59 39.14 -27.07 2.32
CA PRO A 59 39.52 -26.35 3.52
C PRO A 59 38.33 -25.52 4.03
N SER A 60 37.90 -25.81 5.26
CA SER A 60 36.82 -25.08 5.91
C SER A 60 37.32 -23.71 6.37
N TYR A 61 37.25 -22.73 5.47
CA TYR A 61 37.55 -21.34 5.80
C TYR A 61 36.27 -20.68 6.34
N SER A 62 36.14 -20.63 7.67
CA SER A 62 35.17 -19.76 8.31
C SER A 62 35.77 -18.37 8.47
N PRO A 63 35.20 -17.32 7.87
CA PRO A 63 35.73 -15.97 8.03
C PRO A 63 35.64 -15.52 9.50
N PRO A 64 36.59 -14.70 9.98
CA PRO A 64 36.54 -14.17 11.34
C PRO A 64 35.23 -13.43 11.59
N SER A 65 34.62 -13.64 12.77
CA SER A 65 33.35 -13.01 13.16
C SER A 65 33.38 -11.47 13.10
N THR A 66 34.57 -10.88 13.26
CA THR A 66 34.81 -9.45 13.09
C THR A 66 34.41 -8.94 11.70
N VAL A 67 34.65 -9.71 10.63
CA VAL A 67 34.31 -9.33 9.25
C VAL A 67 32.78 -9.30 9.07
N TRP A 68 32.08 -10.30 9.60
CA TRP A 68 30.62 -10.35 9.56
C TRP A 68 29.97 -9.23 10.36
N ASN A 69 30.51 -8.94 11.55
CA ASN A 69 30.00 -7.86 12.40
C ASN A 69 30.21 -6.49 11.75
N GLN A 70 31.33 -6.28 11.05
CA GLN A 70 31.58 -5.06 10.28
C GLN A 70 30.63 -4.93 9.10
N LEU A 71 30.39 -6.01 8.35
CA LEU A 71 29.49 -6.01 7.19
C LEU A 71 28.05 -5.68 7.61
N ASN A 72 27.57 -6.31 8.69
CA ASN A 72 26.23 -6.04 9.24
C ASN A 72 26.13 -4.60 9.76
N GLY A 73 27.16 -4.12 10.46
CA GLY A 73 27.20 -2.73 10.93
C GLY A 73 27.16 -1.71 9.79
N GLU A 74 27.84 -1.99 8.67
CA GLU A 74 27.83 -1.12 7.48
C GLU A 74 26.46 -1.14 6.78
N LEU A 75 25.85 -2.31 6.63
CA LEU A 75 24.52 -2.49 6.04
C LEU A 75 23.44 -1.77 6.85
N ASP A 76 23.47 -1.88 8.18
CA ASP A 76 22.52 -1.22 9.07
C ASP A 76 22.67 0.31 9.02
N ARG A 77 23.91 0.82 8.93
CA ARG A 77 24.18 2.25 8.74
C ARG A 77 23.65 2.77 7.41
N GLN A 78 23.82 2.01 6.32
CA GLN A 78 23.29 2.39 5.01
C GLN A 78 21.75 2.37 5.00
N ARG A 79 21.12 1.37 5.62
CA ARG A 79 19.65 1.28 5.76
C ARG A 79 19.10 2.43 6.59
N ALA A 80 19.76 2.79 7.69
CA ALA A 80 19.38 3.92 8.53
C ALA A 80 19.50 5.26 7.78
N LYS A 81 20.56 5.47 6.99
CA LYS A 81 20.71 6.68 6.14
C LYS A 81 19.59 6.77 5.10
N ARG A 82 19.25 5.67 4.42
CA ARG A 82 18.18 5.62 3.41
C ARG A 82 16.80 5.91 3.99
N ASN A 83 16.53 5.45 5.21
CA ASN A 83 15.26 5.68 5.89
C ASN A 83 15.11 7.12 6.42
N LYS A 84 16.21 7.75 6.87
CA LYS A 84 16.21 9.16 7.29
C LYS A 84 15.89 10.11 6.12
N LEU A 85 16.46 9.88 4.93
CA LEU A 85 16.16 10.66 3.73
C LEU A 85 14.68 10.56 3.30
N LYS A 86 14.09 9.36 3.37
CA LYS A 86 12.66 9.15 3.09
C LYS A 86 11.75 9.85 4.11
N LEU A 87 12.16 9.90 5.37
CA LEU A 87 11.39 10.62 6.38
C LEU A 87 11.45 12.13 6.09
N VAL A 88 12.63 12.73 5.94
CA VAL A 88 12.73 14.18 5.66
C VAL A 88 11.96 14.59 4.39
N TYR A 89 12.02 13.79 3.31
CA TYR A 89 11.27 14.05 2.08
C TYR A 89 9.73 13.99 2.27
N ARG A 90 9.23 13.10 3.13
CA ARG A 90 7.79 13.01 3.45
C ARG A 90 7.28 14.21 4.26
N TRP A 91 8.15 14.88 5.02
CA TRP A 91 7.79 16.08 5.77
C TRP A 91 7.99 17.37 4.93
N SER A 92 8.97 17.41 4.03
CA SER A 92 9.13 18.54 3.09
C SER A 92 8.03 18.60 2.02
N ALA A 93 7.49 17.47 1.60
CA ALA A 93 6.35 17.42 0.67
C ALA A 93 5.06 18.02 1.25
N ARG A 94 4.88 17.98 2.58
CA ARG A 94 3.71 18.57 3.26
C ARG A 94 3.85 20.08 3.48
N ALA A 95 5.06 20.58 3.72
CA ALA A 95 5.31 22.01 3.88
C ALA A 95 5.17 22.80 2.56
N ALA A 96 5.57 22.20 1.42
CA ALA A 96 5.45 22.85 0.12
C ALA A 96 3.99 23.04 -0.34
N ALA A 97 3.11 22.08 -0.05
CA ALA A 97 1.69 22.17 -0.39
C ALA A 97 0.96 23.30 0.36
N ALA A 98 1.31 23.54 1.62
CA ALA A 98 0.72 24.63 2.42
C ALA A 98 1.05 26.01 1.83
N ILE A 99 2.28 26.21 1.34
CA ILE A 99 2.71 27.48 0.73
C ILE A 99 1.96 27.72 -0.59
N VAL A 100 1.77 26.68 -1.41
CA VAL A 100 1.03 26.81 -2.68
C VAL A 100 -0.44 27.17 -2.42
N ILE A 101 -1.10 26.54 -1.45
CA ILE A 101 -2.48 26.87 -1.07
C ILE A 101 -2.57 28.30 -0.53
N PHE A 102 -1.61 28.75 0.28
CA PHE A 102 -1.61 30.09 0.85
C PHE A 102 -1.39 31.17 -0.23
N VAL A 103 -0.47 30.94 -1.16
CA VAL A 103 -0.21 31.85 -2.30
C VAL A 103 -1.39 31.86 -3.28
N ALA A 104 -1.99 30.71 -3.57
CA ALA A 104 -3.20 30.62 -4.40
C ALA A 104 -4.40 31.31 -3.73
N GLY A 105 -4.61 31.11 -2.43
CA GLY A 105 -5.66 31.79 -1.67
C GLY A 105 -5.46 33.30 -1.60
N TYR A 106 -4.22 33.76 -1.38
CA TYR A 106 -3.91 35.19 -1.35
C TYR A 106 -4.09 35.86 -2.72
N THR A 107 -3.63 35.21 -3.80
CA THR A 107 -3.83 35.73 -5.16
C THR A 107 -5.31 35.73 -5.56
N PHE A 108 -6.07 34.70 -5.22
CA PHE A 108 -7.52 34.66 -5.47
C PHE A 108 -8.29 35.72 -4.67
N ALA A 109 -7.88 36.00 -3.43
CA ALA A 109 -8.51 37.04 -2.62
C ALA A 109 -8.19 38.48 -3.08
N THR A 110 -7.11 38.66 -3.85
CA THR A 110 -6.66 39.98 -4.32
C THR A 110 -6.89 40.22 -5.81
N PHE A 111 -7.19 39.18 -6.59
CA PHE A 111 -7.59 39.31 -7.99
C PHE A 111 -9.04 39.79 -8.09
N ASP A 112 -9.18 41.07 -8.43
CA ASP A 112 -10.37 41.78 -8.87
C ASP A 112 -11.69 41.47 -8.15
N GLN A 113 -12.03 42.39 -7.23
CA GLN A 113 -13.41 42.69 -6.89
C GLN A 113 -14.07 43.25 -8.15
N GLY A 114 -14.75 42.36 -8.90
CA GLY A 114 -15.61 42.74 -10.01
C GLY A 114 -16.63 43.82 -9.59
N PRO A 115 -17.28 44.50 -10.54
CA PRO A 115 -18.19 45.60 -10.26
C PRO A 115 -19.19 45.22 -9.16
N ASP A 116 -19.42 46.15 -8.23
CA ASP A 116 -20.27 45.97 -7.04
C ASP A 116 -21.73 45.78 -7.47
N VAL A 117 -22.05 44.56 -7.89
CA VAL A 117 -23.38 44.15 -8.29
C VAL A 117 -24.14 43.90 -6.99
N THR A 118 -25.02 44.84 -6.63
CA THR A 118 -25.99 44.67 -5.55
C THR A 118 -26.94 43.53 -5.93
N TYR A 119 -26.63 42.32 -5.46
CA TYR A 119 -27.52 41.18 -5.59
C TYR A 119 -28.72 41.37 -4.66
N ALA A 120 -29.90 41.61 -5.23
CA ALA A 120 -31.15 41.41 -4.51
C ALA A 120 -31.35 39.91 -4.32
N TYR A 121 -30.79 39.39 -3.23
CA TYR A 121 -30.92 38.00 -2.84
C TYR A 121 -32.27 37.81 -2.17
N SER A 122 -33.24 37.29 -2.92
CA SER A 122 -34.48 36.75 -2.37
C SER A 122 -34.18 35.33 -1.92
N GLU A 123 -33.86 35.16 -0.64
CA GLU A 123 -33.74 33.85 -0.02
C GLU A 123 -35.17 33.32 0.20
N GLU A 124 -35.64 32.43 -0.66
CA GLU A 124 -36.73 31.55 -0.26
C GLU A 124 -36.16 30.64 0.83
N GLU A 125 -36.60 30.86 2.08
CA GLU A 125 -36.38 29.90 3.14
C GLU A 125 -36.84 28.53 2.63
N PRO A 126 -35.97 27.50 2.51
CA PRO A 126 -36.49 26.16 2.44
C PRO A 126 -37.21 25.95 3.76
N SER A 127 -38.53 25.90 3.70
CA SER A 127 -39.39 25.51 4.81
C SER A 127 -38.70 24.40 5.58
N ALA A 128 -38.63 24.52 6.90
CA ALA A 128 -38.05 23.55 7.84
C ALA A 128 -38.79 22.19 7.85
N THR A 129 -39.30 21.75 6.70
CA THR A 129 -40.03 20.52 6.45
C THR A 129 -39.10 19.39 6.00
N LEU A 130 -37.78 19.62 5.85
CA LEU A 130 -36.81 18.55 5.55
C LEU A 130 -36.34 17.76 6.78
N VAL A 131 -36.63 18.23 8.00
CA VAL A 131 -36.35 17.48 9.26
C VAL A 131 -37.59 16.66 9.70
N ASN A 132 -38.61 16.56 8.85
CA ASN A 132 -39.70 15.59 9.03
C ASN A 132 -39.56 14.43 8.03
N ASN A 133 -38.33 14.17 7.60
CA ASN A 133 -38.01 13.00 6.80
C ASN A 133 -37.81 11.82 7.75
N ASP A 134 -38.32 10.67 7.35
CA ASP A 134 -38.58 9.48 8.16
C ASP A 134 -37.31 8.68 8.50
N TRP A 135 -36.23 9.37 8.90
CA TRP A 135 -34.91 8.77 9.15
C TRP A 135 -34.94 7.66 10.22
N ASN A 136 -35.98 7.65 11.07
CA ASN A 136 -36.19 6.60 12.07
C ASN A 136 -36.86 5.34 11.52
N GLN A 137 -37.58 5.39 10.39
CA GLN A 137 -38.21 4.20 9.82
C GLN A 137 -37.19 3.19 9.30
N GLU A 138 -36.02 3.65 8.86
CA GLU A 138 -34.98 2.76 8.33
C GLU A 138 -34.18 2.07 9.43
N GLU A 139 -34.19 2.58 10.67
CA GLU A 139 -33.37 2.10 11.79
C GLU A 139 -33.63 0.62 12.13
N GLU A 140 -34.89 0.17 12.04
CA GLU A 140 -35.25 -1.24 12.24
C GLU A 140 -34.69 -2.18 11.18
N SER A 141 -34.48 -1.68 9.96
CA SER A 141 -33.88 -2.46 8.87
C SER A 141 -32.36 -2.55 9.02
N PHE A 142 -31.74 -1.47 9.52
CA PHE A 142 -30.32 -1.47 9.88
C PHE A 142 -30.01 -2.47 10.99
N GLN A 143 -30.81 -2.49 12.06
CA GLN A 143 -30.59 -3.42 13.17
C GLN A 143 -30.64 -4.88 12.72
N ARG A 144 -31.58 -5.22 11.81
CA ARG A 144 -31.69 -6.57 11.25
C ARG A 144 -30.44 -6.99 10.47
N VAL A 145 -29.85 -6.10 9.69
CA VAL A 145 -28.62 -6.39 8.95
C VAL A 145 -27.42 -6.48 9.88
N MET A 146 -27.37 -5.67 10.94
CA MET A 146 -26.33 -5.76 11.96
C MET A 146 -26.36 -7.12 12.68
N ASP A 147 -27.57 -7.59 13.03
CA ASP A 147 -27.77 -8.90 13.66
C ASP A 147 -27.35 -10.03 12.71
N GLN A 148 -27.64 -9.92 11.41
CA GLN A 148 -27.19 -10.88 10.39
C GLN A 148 -25.67 -10.88 10.22
N LEU A 149 -25.04 -9.70 10.17
CA LEU A 149 -23.58 -9.57 10.11
C LEU A 149 -22.90 -10.18 11.33
N SER A 150 -23.52 -10.08 12.51
CA SER A 150 -22.95 -10.64 13.75
C SER A 150 -22.91 -12.18 13.76
N ALA A 151 -23.71 -12.83 12.91
CA ALA A 151 -23.76 -14.29 12.80
C ALA A 151 -22.72 -14.89 11.83
N ILE A 152 -22.08 -14.05 11.00
CA ILE A 152 -21.16 -14.48 9.94
C ILE A 152 -19.73 -14.06 10.31
N ASP A 153 -18.84 -15.03 10.55
CA ASP A 153 -17.44 -14.76 10.88
C ASP A 153 -16.56 -14.72 9.62
N GLU A 154 -16.71 -13.65 8.84
CA GLU A 154 -15.86 -13.35 7.69
C GLU A 154 -15.09 -12.04 7.90
N PRO A 155 -13.81 -11.96 7.50
CA PRO A 155 -12.96 -10.80 7.78
C PRO A 155 -13.45 -9.52 7.09
N GLU A 156 -14.04 -9.62 5.89
CA GLU A 156 -14.57 -8.47 5.14
C GLU A 156 -15.88 -7.94 5.76
N LEU A 157 -16.79 -8.85 6.14
CA LEU A 157 -18.03 -8.50 6.82
C LEU A 157 -17.79 -7.92 8.22
N ASN A 158 -16.79 -8.42 8.94
CA ASN A 158 -16.38 -7.89 10.24
C ASN A 158 -15.88 -6.44 10.15
N ALA A 159 -15.18 -6.07 9.08
CA ALA A 159 -14.76 -4.70 8.85
C ALA A 159 -15.96 -3.77 8.59
N LEU A 160 -16.91 -4.22 7.75
CA LEU A 160 -18.14 -3.47 7.48
C LEU A 160 -19.03 -3.33 8.71
N ARG A 161 -19.04 -4.34 9.58
CA ARG A 161 -19.75 -4.31 10.87
C ARG A 161 -19.20 -3.20 11.76
N LEU A 162 -17.88 -3.13 11.90
CA LEU A 162 -17.21 -2.10 12.70
C LEU A 162 -17.44 -0.70 12.12
N GLU A 163 -17.38 -0.54 10.79
CA GLU A 163 -17.66 0.72 10.11
C GLU A 163 -19.11 1.18 10.34
N LEU A 164 -20.09 0.26 10.25
CA LEU A 164 -21.49 0.57 10.55
C LEU A 164 -21.73 0.94 12.02
N GLU A 165 -21.04 0.25 12.94
CA GLU A 165 -21.10 0.53 14.38
C GLU A 165 -20.55 1.94 14.69
N GLU A 166 -19.41 2.30 14.09
CA GLU A 166 -18.81 3.64 14.19
C GLU A 166 -19.74 4.73 13.65
N LEU A 167 -20.31 4.55 12.46
CA LEU A 167 -21.22 5.52 11.85
C LEU A 167 -22.52 5.69 12.66
N THR A 168 -23.01 4.61 13.27
CA THR A 168 -24.19 4.66 14.15
C THR A 168 -23.90 5.45 15.43
N GLN A 169 -22.72 5.26 16.02
CA GLN A 169 -22.28 6.04 17.18
C GLN A 169 -22.09 7.52 16.82
N ALA A 170 -21.45 7.82 15.68
CA ALA A 170 -21.26 9.18 15.21
C ALA A 170 -22.58 9.91 14.95
N LYS A 171 -23.58 9.22 14.36
CA LYS A 171 -24.95 9.76 14.19
C LYS A 171 -25.54 10.19 15.53
N LYS A 172 -25.46 9.32 16.54
CA LYS A 172 -26.00 9.60 17.87
C LYS A 172 -25.33 10.81 18.52
N GLU A 173 -24.02 10.94 18.39
CA GLU A 173 -23.28 12.11 18.89
C GLU A 173 -23.70 13.40 18.19
N VAL A 174 -23.90 13.37 16.88
CA VAL A 174 -24.38 14.53 16.11
C VAL A 174 -25.83 14.88 16.46
N GLU A 175 -26.70 13.89 16.70
CA GLU A 175 -28.05 14.12 17.22
C GLU A 175 -28.05 14.76 18.61
N GLU A 176 -27.14 14.32 19.50
CA GLU A 176 -26.96 14.94 20.81
C GLU A 176 -26.46 16.39 20.68
N MET A 177 -25.57 16.66 19.73
CA MET A 177 -25.14 18.02 19.39
C MET A 177 -26.30 18.88 18.85
N LEU A 178 -27.17 18.34 17.99
CA LEU A 178 -28.37 19.04 17.52
C LEU A 178 -29.33 19.36 18.68
N ARG A 179 -29.45 18.47 19.66
CA ARG A 179 -30.26 18.72 20.87
C ARG A 179 -29.66 19.81 21.75
N ALA A 180 -28.33 19.87 21.86
CA ALA A 180 -27.63 20.83 22.72
C ALA A 180 -27.48 22.22 22.09
N TYR A 181 -27.20 22.29 20.78
CA TYR A 181 -26.88 23.53 20.07
C TYR A 181 -28.00 24.03 19.14
N GLY A 182 -29.07 23.26 18.94
CA GLY A 182 -30.20 23.61 18.07
C GLY A 182 -29.92 23.40 16.57
N ASN A 183 -30.65 24.10 15.71
CA ASN A 183 -30.57 23.99 14.23
C ASN A 183 -29.31 24.67 13.64
N ASP A 184 -28.11 24.32 14.12
CA ASP A 184 -26.88 24.72 13.46
C ASP A 184 -26.77 24.03 12.10
N ARG A 185 -26.74 24.83 11.02
CA ARG A 185 -26.63 24.37 9.63
C ARG A 185 -25.43 23.43 9.43
N LYS A 186 -24.31 23.65 10.14
CA LYS A 186 -23.13 22.79 10.02
C LYS A 186 -23.38 21.40 10.59
N VAL A 187 -24.04 21.32 11.74
CA VAL A 187 -24.36 20.05 12.42
C VAL A 187 -25.41 19.28 11.62
N ILE A 188 -26.38 19.97 11.03
CA ILE A 188 -27.35 19.37 10.09
C ILE A 188 -26.64 18.78 8.86
N HIS A 189 -25.67 19.50 8.27
CA HIS A 189 -24.90 18.96 7.16
C HIS A 189 -24.09 17.73 7.54
N GLN A 190 -23.46 17.72 8.73
CA GLN A 190 -22.73 16.55 9.24
C GLN A 190 -23.64 15.34 9.44
N LEU A 191 -24.86 15.55 9.96
CA LEU A 191 -25.84 14.47 10.10
C LEU A 191 -26.20 13.86 8.73
N VAL A 192 -26.42 14.71 7.72
CA VAL A 192 -26.73 14.26 6.35
C VAL A 192 -25.55 13.50 5.74
N GLU A 193 -24.31 13.93 5.98
CA GLU A 193 -23.12 13.23 5.50
C GLU A 193 -22.99 11.85 6.13
N ILE A 194 -23.11 11.76 7.46
CA ILE A 194 -23.06 10.49 8.20
C ILE A 194 -24.15 9.53 7.73
N GLU A 195 -25.38 10.02 7.53
CA GLU A 195 -26.49 9.17 7.10
C GLU A 195 -26.24 8.62 5.68
N ASN A 196 -25.71 9.44 4.77
CA ASN A 196 -25.33 8.99 3.43
C ASN A 196 -24.23 7.92 3.44
N GLU A 197 -23.21 8.09 4.29
CA GLU A 197 -22.15 7.10 4.48
C GLU A 197 -22.72 5.80 5.04
N ARG A 198 -23.58 5.89 6.05
CA ARG A 198 -24.26 4.75 6.66
C ARG A 198 -25.07 3.96 5.63
N SER A 199 -25.86 4.63 4.78
CA SER A 199 -26.59 3.97 3.69
C SER A 199 -25.68 3.37 2.62
N ARG A 200 -24.48 3.93 2.38
CA ARG A 200 -23.51 3.35 1.45
C ARG A 200 -22.90 2.06 2.01
N VAL A 201 -22.47 2.08 3.28
CA VAL A 201 -21.87 0.90 3.92
C VAL A 201 -22.92 -0.21 4.06
N TYR A 202 -24.16 0.14 4.41
CA TYR A 202 -25.28 -0.81 4.47
C TYR A 202 -25.57 -1.48 3.13
N ARG A 203 -25.62 -0.72 2.03
CA ARG A 203 -25.76 -1.31 0.69
C ARG A 203 -24.63 -2.26 0.33
N ARG A 204 -23.41 -1.98 0.79
CA ARG A 204 -22.26 -2.86 0.61
C ARG A 204 -22.40 -4.13 1.44
N ALA A 205 -22.81 -4.01 2.71
CA ALA A 205 -23.06 -5.14 3.58
C ALA A 205 -24.11 -6.09 2.99
N ILE A 206 -25.25 -5.56 2.51
CA ILE A 206 -26.27 -6.36 1.82
C ILE A 206 -25.74 -7.03 0.55
N ALA A 207 -24.88 -6.37 -0.21
CA ALA A 207 -24.35 -6.95 -1.45
C ALA A 207 -23.37 -8.12 -1.21
N VAL A 208 -22.81 -8.23 0.00
CA VAL A 208 -21.85 -9.28 0.39
C VAL A 208 -22.56 -10.48 1.02
N ILE A 209 -23.74 -10.28 1.65
CA ILE A 209 -24.61 -11.34 2.20
C ILE A 209 -25.41 -12.03 1.08
#